data_AF-A0A960DPA9-F1
#
_entry.id   AF-A0A960DPA9-F1
#
_cell.length_a   1.000
_cell.length_b   1.000
_cell.length_c   1.000
_cell.angle_alpha   90.00
_cell.angle_beta   90.00
_cell.angle_gamma   90.00
#
_symmetry.space_group_name_H-M   'P 1'
#
loop_
_entity.id
_entity.type
_entity.pdbx_description
1 polymer ?
#
loop_
_entity_poly.entity_id
_entity_poly.type
_entity_poly.pdbx_seq_one_letter_code
_entity_poly.pdbx_strand_id
1 'polypeptide(L)'
;AAADWLVAEGFTSRERLAVHGGSNGGLLMGAAITQRPDLAPAVWCAVPLLDMIRFPQFLIARLWTDEYGDPDVAEEFAWLHAYSPYHRVVDGTAYPAVLFTTAEGDTRVDPCHARKMAALLTQAGAGQEDQPILLLQHGRAGHGVGKPAAMRVAEGADVLAFFTWQLDLDEVLAP
;
A
#
# COMPACT_ATOMS: atom_id res chain seq x y z
N ALA A 1 -6.05 8.27 -13.70
CA ALA A 1 -6.18 9.70 -14.07
C ALA A 1 -4.89 10.48 -13.85
N ALA A 2 -4.51 10.85 -12.61
CA ALA A 2 -3.30 11.67 -12.38
C ALA A 2 -2.01 11.00 -12.90
N ALA A 3 -1.82 9.71 -12.60
CA ALA A 3 -0.73 8.92 -13.16
C ALA A 3 -0.72 8.90 -14.70
N ASP A 4 -1.89 8.69 -15.32
CA ASP A 4 -2.02 8.65 -16.78
C ASP A 4 -1.68 10.02 -17.40
N TRP A 5 -2.09 11.10 -16.75
CA TRP A 5 -1.79 12.46 -17.17
C TRP A 5 -0.29 12.76 -17.09
N LEU A 6 0.38 12.37 -16.00
CA LEU A 6 1.84 12.53 -15.87
C LEU A 6 2.62 11.80 -16.99
N VAL A 7 2.14 10.62 -17.37
CA VAL A 7 2.71 9.86 -18.49
C VAL A 7 2.40 10.53 -19.83
N ALA A 8 1.16 11.00 -20.04
CA ALA A 8 0.74 11.63 -21.29
C ALA A 8 1.45 12.97 -21.55
N GLU A 9 1.71 13.76 -20.51
CA GLU A 9 2.45 15.03 -20.61
C GLU A 9 3.97 14.86 -20.66
N GLY A 10 4.47 13.62 -20.58
CA GLY A 10 5.91 13.33 -20.68
C GLY A 10 6.73 13.69 -19.44
N PHE A 11 6.10 13.88 -18.27
CA PHE A 11 6.84 14.05 -17.01
C PHE A 11 7.55 12.75 -16.57
N THR A 12 6.98 11.60 -16.91
CA THR A 12 7.56 10.27 -16.66
C THR A 12 7.02 9.25 -17.68
N SER A 13 7.48 8.00 -17.60
CA SER A 13 6.89 6.86 -18.29
C SER A 13 6.26 5.90 -17.29
N ARG A 14 5.52 4.88 -17.75
CA ARG A 14 4.95 3.85 -16.86
C ARG A 14 6.02 3.14 -16.06
N GLU A 15 7.14 2.83 -16.71
CA GLU A 15 8.29 2.11 -16.17
C GLU A 15 9.07 2.95 -15.15
N ARG A 16 8.89 4.27 -15.14
CA ARG A 16 9.57 5.22 -14.25
C ARG A 16 8.62 5.93 -13.28
N LEU A 17 7.41 5.40 -13.11
CA LEU A 17 6.42 5.93 -12.18
C LEU A 17 6.40 5.07 -10.90
N ALA A 18 6.54 5.71 -9.75
CA ALA A 18 6.18 5.12 -8.46
C ALA A 18 5.02 5.90 -7.83
N VAL A 19 4.20 5.20 -7.06
CA VAL A 19 3.08 5.80 -6.32
C VAL A 19 3.16 5.45 -4.84
N HIS A 20 2.70 6.35 -3.99
CA HIS A 20 2.72 6.11 -2.55
C HIS A 20 1.52 6.73 -1.84
N GLY A 21 1.18 6.17 -0.68
CA GLY A 21 0.12 6.69 0.17
C GLY A 21 0.10 6.04 1.55
N GLY A 22 -0.30 6.81 2.56
CA GLY A 22 -0.35 6.36 3.95
C GLY A 22 -1.75 6.48 4.57
N SER A 23 -2.12 5.57 5.48
CA SER A 23 -3.43 5.56 6.15
C SER A 23 -4.57 5.35 5.14
N ASN A 24 -5.50 6.30 4.98
CA ASN A 24 -6.45 6.29 3.86
C ASN A 24 -5.74 6.35 2.48
N GLY A 25 -4.58 7.02 2.40
CA GLY A 25 -3.72 6.93 1.22
C GLY A 25 -3.18 5.51 0.99
N GLY A 26 -3.01 4.72 2.05
CA GLY A 26 -2.65 3.31 1.96
C GLY A 26 -3.80 2.47 1.40
N LEU A 27 -5.05 2.77 1.77
CA LEU A 27 -6.25 2.22 1.14
C LEU A 27 -6.27 2.56 -0.37
N LEU A 28 -6.01 3.82 -0.73
CA LEU A 28 -5.91 4.24 -2.12
C LEU A 28 -4.86 3.42 -2.90
N MET A 29 -3.68 3.18 -2.31
CA MET A 29 -2.66 2.36 -2.95
C MET A 29 -3.11 0.91 -3.12
N GLY A 30 -3.73 0.31 -2.10
CA GLY A 30 -4.27 -1.05 -2.19
C GLY A 30 -5.35 -1.19 -3.26
N ALA A 31 -6.24 -0.20 -3.37
CA ALA A 31 -7.27 -0.17 -4.40
C ALA A 31 -6.64 0.02 -5.79
N ALA A 32 -5.64 0.89 -5.92
CA ALA A 32 -4.93 1.09 -7.18
C ALA A 32 -4.24 -0.19 -7.66
N ILE A 33 -3.50 -0.89 -6.78
CA ILE A 33 -2.79 -2.13 -7.13
C ILE A 33 -3.77 -3.23 -7.57
N THR A 34 -4.92 -3.35 -6.91
CA THR A 34 -5.90 -4.42 -7.21
C THR A 34 -6.78 -4.13 -8.42
N GLN A 35 -7.00 -2.85 -8.77
CA GLN A 35 -7.79 -2.46 -9.94
C GLN A 35 -6.94 -2.21 -11.19
N ARG A 36 -5.72 -1.72 -11.01
CA ARG A 36 -4.77 -1.30 -12.06
C ARG A 36 -3.36 -1.75 -11.69
N PRO A 37 -3.07 -3.06 -11.68
CA PRO A 37 -1.72 -3.56 -11.40
C PRO A 37 -0.67 -3.04 -12.40
N ASP A 38 -1.10 -2.59 -13.58
CA ASP A 38 -0.29 -1.97 -14.62
C ASP A 38 0.00 -0.47 -14.39
N LEU A 39 -0.49 0.14 -13.32
CA LEU A 39 -0.45 1.59 -13.13
C LEU A 39 0.98 2.13 -13.00
N ALA A 40 1.80 1.42 -12.22
CA ALA A 40 3.15 1.79 -11.81
C ALA A 40 3.89 0.51 -11.36
N PRO A 41 5.17 0.31 -11.71
CA PRO A 41 5.96 -0.86 -11.31
C PRO A 41 6.30 -0.92 -9.82
N ALA A 42 6.24 0.20 -9.09
CA ALA A 42 6.61 0.27 -7.68
C ALA A 42 5.60 1.06 -6.83
N VAL A 43 5.21 0.51 -5.68
CA VAL A 43 4.22 1.13 -4.78
C VAL A 43 4.69 1.10 -3.33
N TRP A 44 4.59 2.23 -2.64
CA TRP A 44 4.74 2.29 -1.18
C TRP A 44 3.37 2.46 -0.50
N CYS A 45 2.94 1.44 0.24
CA CYS A 45 1.67 1.38 0.94
C CYS A 45 1.90 1.44 2.47
N ALA A 46 1.74 2.63 3.06
CA ALA A 46 2.08 2.87 4.46
C ALA A 46 0.87 2.82 5.40
N VAL A 47 1.04 2.18 6.57
CA VAL A 47 0.03 2.04 7.65
C VAL A 47 -1.43 1.90 7.14
N PRO A 48 -1.69 0.90 6.26
CA PRO A 48 -2.83 0.96 5.35
C PRO A 48 -4.10 0.31 5.91
N LEU A 49 -5.27 0.76 5.46
CA LEU A 49 -6.58 0.16 5.75
C LEU A 49 -7.04 -0.68 4.55
N LEU A 50 -6.89 -2.01 4.58
CA LEU A 50 -6.98 -2.84 3.36
C LEU A 50 -8.09 -3.91 3.37
N ASP A 51 -8.64 -4.20 4.55
CA ASP A 51 -9.75 -5.13 4.72
C ASP A 51 -10.96 -4.30 5.14
N MET A 52 -11.70 -3.83 4.13
CA MET A 52 -12.82 -2.91 4.32
C MET A 52 -14.08 -3.61 4.82
N ILE A 53 -14.05 -4.94 4.96
CA ILE A 53 -15.17 -5.72 5.51
C ILE A 53 -15.02 -5.88 7.02
N ARG A 54 -13.77 -5.94 7.51
CA ARG A 54 -13.50 -6.15 8.93
C ARG A 54 -12.92 -4.93 9.63
N PHE A 55 -12.60 -3.84 8.92
CA PHE A 55 -11.98 -2.66 9.53
C PHE A 55 -12.67 -2.16 10.80
N PRO A 56 -14.02 -2.12 10.93
CA PRO A 56 -14.65 -1.53 12.12
C PRO A 56 -14.45 -2.38 13.39
N GLN A 57 -13.94 -3.61 13.25
CA GLN A 57 -13.68 -4.53 14.35
C GLN A 57 -12.36 -4.25 15.07
N PHE A 58 -11.55 -3.32 14.56
CA PHE A 58 -10.20 -3.06 15.07
C PHE A 58 -10.05 -1.64 15.62
N LEU A 59 -9.50 -1.54 16.83
CA LEU A 59 -9.05 -0.28 17.45
C LEU A 59 -10.12 0.82 17.39
N ILE A 60 -9.75 1.99 16.85
CA ILE A 60 -10.64 3.14 16.70
C ILE A 60 -11.36 3.18 15.35
N ALA A 61 -11.16 2.17 14.50
CA ALA A 61 -11.56 2.23 13.10
C ALA A 61 -13.09 2.19 12.91
N ARG A 62 -13.85 1.76 13.93
CA ARG A 62 -15.33 1.91 13.96
C ARG A 62 -15.77 3.37 13.74
N LEU A 63 -14.97 4.34 14.17
CA LEU A 63 -15.26 5.78 13.99
C LEU A 63 -15.22 6.23 12.52
N TRP A 64 -14.73 5.40 11.60
CA TRP A 64 -14.66 5.73 10.17
C TRP A 64 -15.79 5.13 9.34
N THR A 65 -16.76 4.48 10.00
CA THR A 65 -17.98 3.99 9.33
C THR A 65 -18.80 5.12 8.73
N ASP A 66 -18.80 6.32 9.34
CA ASP A 66 -19.46 7.51 8.76
C ASP A 66 -18.85 7.94 7.41
N GLU A 67 -17.57 7.65 7.17
CA GLU A 67 -16.86 8.01 5.93
C GLU A 67 -16.91 6.90 4.88
N TYR A 68 -16.68 5.65 5.27
CA TYR A 68 -16.56 4.52 4.34
C TYR A 68 -17.85 3.70 4.20
N GLY A 69 -18.69 3.69 5.23
CA GLY A 69 -19.80 2.78 5.43
C GLY A 69 -19.57 1.72 6.52
N ASP A 70 -20.65 1.18 7.05
CA ASP A 70 -20.73 0.08 7.99
C ASP A 70 -20.98 -1.26 7.23
N PRO A 71 -20.03 -2.21 7.25
CA PRO A 71 -20.18 -3.51 6.59
C PRO A 71 -21.31 -4.37 7.18
N ASP A 72 -21.89 -4.02 8.33
CA ASP A 72 -23.08 -4.68 8.86
C ASP A 72 -24.38 -4.23 8.15
N VAL A 73 -24.33 -3.15 7.35
CA VAL A 73 -25.45 -2.68 6.52
C VAL A 73 -25.28 -3.21 5.10
N ALA A 74 -26.27 -3.95 4.60
CA ALA A 74 -26.15 -4.71 3.34
C ALA A 74 -25.84 -3.85 2.10
N GLU A 75 -26.42 -2.65 2.02
CA GLU A 75 -26.15 -1.71 0.93
C GLU A 75 -24.68 -1.24 0.99
N GLU A 76 -24.21 -0.91 2.19
CA GLU A 76 -22.87 -0.36 2.39
C GLU A 76 -21.78 -1.41 2.22
N PHE A 77 -22.04 -2.63 2.71
CA PHE A 77 -21.24 -3.81 2.43
C PHE A 77 -20.99 -3.98 0.93
N ALA A 78 -22.00 -3.77 0.09
CA ALA A 78 -21.87 -3.98 -1.35
C ALA A 78 -20.80 -3.07 -1.96
N TRP A 79 -20.75 -1.77 -1.61
CA TRP A 79 -19.70 -0.89 -2.11
C TRP A 79 -18.35 -1.16 -1.43
N LEU A 80 -18.31 -1.43 -0.12
CA LEU A 80 -17.08 -1.76 0.59
C LEU A 80 -16.40 -2.99 -0.01
N HIS A 81 -17.17 -4.05 -0.27
CA HIS A 81 -16.69 -5.28 -0.86
C HIS A 81 -16.27 -5.10 -2.33
N ALA A 82 -16.91 -4.18 -3.06
CA ALA A 82 -16.56 -3.91 -4.45
C ALA A 82 -15.13 -3.38 -4.62
N TYR A 83 -14.59 -2.65 -3.64
CA TYR A 83 -13.24 -2.08 -3.73
C TYR A 83 -12.25 -2.57 -2.66
N SER A 84 -12.68 -3.30 -1.63
CA SER A 84 -11.81 -3.75 -0.53
C SER A 84 -10.56 -4.45 -1.07
N PRO A 85 -9.34 -3.87 -0.92
CA PRO A 85 -8.14 -4.41 -1.55
C PRO A 85 -7.88 -5.88 -1.22
N TYR A 86 -8.03 -6.25 0.05
CA TYR A 86 -7.85 -7.63 0.51
C TYR A 86 -8.78 -8.64 -0.20
N HIS A 87 -9.99 -8.23 -0.57
CA HIS A 87 -10.99 -9.09 -1.23
C HIS A 87 -10.93 -9.01 -2.76
N ARG A 88 -10.04 -8.17 -3.32
CA ARG A 88 -9.88 -7.95 -4.77
C ARG A 88 -8.56 -8.49 -5.32
N VAL A 89 -7.79 -9.22 -4.51
CA VAL A 89 -6.61 -9.94 -5.00
C VAL A 89 -7.04 -11.12 -5.88
N VAL A 90 -6.37 -11.31 -7.01
CA VAL A 90 -6.64 -12.36 -8.01
C VAL A 90 -5.35 -13.15 -8.27
N ASP A 91 -5.42 -14.46 -8.08
CA ASP A 91 -4.29 -15.37 -8.28
C ASP A 91 -3.75 -15.31 -9.72
N GLY A 92 -2.43 -15.34 -9.86
CA GLY A 92 -1.74 -15.27 -11.15
C GLY A 92 -1.64 -13.86 -11.75
N THR A 93 -2.13 -12.83 -11.06
CA THR A 93 -1.99 -11.43 -11.52
C THR A 93 -0.56 -10.93 -11.36
N ALA A 94 -0.03 -10.28 -12.39
CA ALA A 94 1.25 -9.58 -12.35
C ALA A 94 1.15 -8.30 -11.53
N TYR A 95 1.31 -8.40 -10.20
CA TYR A 95 1.26 -7.25 -9.31
C TYR A 95 2.59 -6.48 -9.35
N PRO A 96 2.57 -5.15 -9.18
CA PRO A 96 3.80 -4.38 -9.09
C PRO A 96 4.59 -4.75 -7.83
N ALA A 97 5.85 -4.32 -7.77
CA ALA A 97 6.60 -4.38 -6.53
C ALA A 97 5.91 -3.51 -5.47
N VAL A 98 5.71 -4.05 -4.27
CA VAL A 98 5.02 -3.34 -3.18
C VAL A 98 5.86 -3.37 -1.91
N LEU A 99 6.14 -2.21 -1.36
CA LEU A 99 6.63 -2.05 0.00
C LEU A 99 5.47 -1.67 0.91
N PHE A 100 5.04 -2.61 1.75
CA PHE A 100 4.16 -2.32 2.88
C PHE A 100 4.99 -1.84 4.06
N THR A 101 4.61 -0.71 4.65
CA THR A 101 5.17 -0.30 5.95
C THR A 101 4.08 -0.25 7.01
N THR A 102 4.37 -0.77 8.20
CA THR A 102 3.44 -0.72 9.35
C THR A 102 4.22 -0.66 10.67
N ALA A 103 3.53 -0.55 11.80
CA ALA A 103 4.15 -0.45 13.11
C ALA A 103 3.39 -1.26 14.17
N GLU A 104 4.09 -2.02 15.00
CA GLU A 104 3.46 -2.87 16.04
C GLU A 104 2.61 -2.05 17.02
N GLY A 105 3.06 -0.84 17.35
CA GLY A 105 2.38 0.07 18.27
C GLY A 105 1.40 1.02 17.58
N ASP A 106 0.96 0.74 16.35
CA ASP A 106 -0.06 1.56 15.68
C ASP A 106 -1.42 1.36 16.37
N THR A 107 -1.83 2.38 17.12
CA THR A 107 -3.12 2.41 17.84
C THR A 107 -4.27 2.95 17.00
N ARG A 108 -4.00 3.36 15.75
CA ARG A 108 -5.01 3.90 14.83
C ARG A 108 -5.45 2.85 13.83
N VAL A 109 -4.53 2.37 13.00
CA VAL A 109 -4.79 1.38 11.95
C VAL A 109 -4.10 0.09 12.33
N ASP A 110 -4.86 -1.00 12.46
CA ASP A 110 -4.33 -2.26 12.91
C ASP A 110 -3.31 -2.84 11.91
N PRO A 111 -2.10 -3.22 12.34
CA PRO A 111 -1.07 -3.77 11.45
C PRO A 111 -1.48 -5.02 10.69
N CYS A 112 -2.53 -5.74 11.12
CA CYS A 112 -3.05 -6.90 10.42
C CYS A 112 -3.47 -6.60 8.99
N HIS A 113 -3.88 -5.36 8.67
CA HIS A 113 -4.22 -4.97 7.30
C HIS A 113 -3.02 -5.13 6.35
N ALA A 114 -1.85 -4.60 6.74
CA ALA A 114 -0.62 -4.76 5.98
C ALA A 114 -0.16 -6.23 5.95
N ARG A 115 -0.15 -6.91 7.11
CA ARG A 115 0.33 -8.30 7.23
C ARG A 115 -0.47 -9.26 6.34
N LYS A 116 -1.79 -9.20 6.40
CA LYS A 116 -2.66 -10.08 5.60
C LYS A 116 -2.58 -9.78 4.11
N MET A 117 -2.50 -8.50 3.72
CA MET A 117 -2.36 -8.13 2.32
C MET A 117 -1.02 -8.58 1.74
N ALA A 118 0.08 -8.34 2.46
CA ALA A 118 1.41 -8.76 2.01
C ALA A 118 1.45 -10.27 1.78
N ALA A 119 0.97 -11.07 2.74
CA ALA A 119 0.89 -12.52 2.59
C ALA A 119 0.04 -12.95 1.38
N LEU A 120 -1.13 -12.33 1.20
CA LEU A 120 -2.04 -12.65 0.09
C LEU A 120 -1.45 -12.29 -1.28
N LEU A 121 -0.82 -11.12 -1.42
CA LEU A 121 -0.18 -10.71 -2.67
C LEU A 121 1.05 -11.58 -3.00
N THR A 122 1.88 -11.91 -2.00
CA THR A 122 3.00 -12.85 -2.21
C THR A 122 2.50 -14.20 -2.73
N GLN A 123 1.39 -14.70 -2.19
CA GLN A 123 0.79 -15.95 -2.67
C GLN A 123 0.22 -15.81 -4.08
N ALA A 124 -0.56 -14.76 -4.35
CA ALA A 124 -1.21 -14.54 -5.64
C ALA A 124 -0.21 -14.29 -6.79
N GLY A 125 0.91 -13.63 -6.49
CA GLY A 125 2.00 -13.35 -7.42
C GLY A 125 3.11 -14.41 -7.44
N ALA A 126 2.89 -15.60 -6.88
CA ALA A 126 3.90 -16.66 -6.84
C ALA A 126 4.48 -16.93 -8.24
N GLY A 127 5.80 -16.79 -8.37
CA GLY A 127 6.53 -16.92 -9.65
C GLY A 127 6.95 -15.60 -10.30
N GLN A 128 6.61 -14.44 -9.72
CA GLN A 128 7.09 -13.12 -10.16
C GLN A 128 8.30 -12.69 -9.33
N GLU A 129 9.47 -13.24 -9.65
CA GLU A 129 10.70 -13.00 -8.87
C GLU A 129 11.19 -11.54 -8.94
N ASP A 130 10.88 -10.84 -10.03
CA ASP A 130 11.31 -9.45 -10.28
C ASP A 130 10.39 -8.39 -9.65
N GLN A 131 9.26 -8.77 -9.05
CA GLN A 131 8.25 -7.87 -8.49
C GLN A 131 7.99 -8.18 -7.01
N PRO A 132 8.91 -7.79 -6.10
CA PRO A 132 8.86 -8.22 -4.71
C PRO A 132 7.69 -7.59 -3.94
N ILE A 133 7.04 -8.41 -3.11
CA ILE A 133 6.10 -7.96 -2.09
C ILE A 133 6.80 -8.00 -0.73
N LEU A 134 7.06 -6.82 -0.16
CA LEU A 134 7.83 -6.65 1.07
C LEU A 134 6.97 -6.06 2.19
N LEU A 135 7.24 -6.48 3.43
CA LEU A 135 6.63 -5.93 4.64
C LEU A 135 7.72 -5.46 5.60
N LEU A 136 7.82 -4.14 5.78
CA LEU A 136 8.67 -3.51 6.78
C LEU A 136 7.83 -3.12 8.00
N GLN A 137 8.04 -3.80 9.12
CA GLN A 137 7.29 -3.59 10.36
C GLN A 137 8.18 -3.00 11.46
N HIS A 138 7.83 -1.80 11.92
CA HIS A 138 8.56 -1.09 12.97
C HIS A 138 8.07 -1.52 14.36
N GLY A 139 8.94 -2.15 15.16
CA GLY A 139 8.54 -2.71 16.46
C GLY A 139 8.27 -1.69 17.58
N ARG A 140 8.81 -0.47 17.51
CA ARG A 140 8.67 0.58 18.55
C ARG A 140 8.06 1.89 18.03
N ALA A 141 7.36 1.84 16.91
CA ALA A 141 6.68 2.99 16.32
C ALA A 141 5.16 2.90 16.52
N GLY A 142 4.46 4.02 16.36
CA GLY A 142 3.01 4.07 16.18
C GLY A 142 2.62 4.56 14.78
N HIS A 143 1.40 5.05 14.60
CA HIS A 143 0.84 5.46 13.30
C HIS A 143 1.66 6.50 12.52
N GLY A 144 2.46 7.30 13.21
CA GLY A 144 3.34 8.31 12.60
C GLY A 144 3.66 9.49 13.51
N VAL A 145 2.75 9.84 14.42
CA VAL A 145 2.95 10.94 15.39
C VAL A 145 4.03 10.54 16.39
N GLY A 146 4.99 11.43 16.61
CA GLY A 146 6.07 11.22 17.59
C GLY A 146 7.17 10.25 17.16
N LYS A 147 7.21 9.80 15.89
CA LYS A 147 8.35 9.01 15.37
C LYS A 147 9.64 9.82 15.51
N PRO A 148 10.72 9.27 16.12
CA PRO A 148 12.02 9.93 16.22
C PRO A 148 12.56 10.31 14.83
N ALA A 149 13.27 11.44 14.73
CA ALA A 149 13.82 11.91 13.45
C ALA A 149 14.69 10.84 12.76
N ALA A 150 15.53 10.13 13.52
CA ALA A 150 16.36 9.05 12.99
C ALA A 150 15.55 7.92 12.33
N MET A 151 14.40 7.56 12.91
CA MET A 151 13.51 6.54 12.35
C MET A 151 12.85 7.03 11.06
N ARG A 152 12.47 8.31 11.00
CA ARG A 152 11.91 8.92 9.78
C ARG A 152 12.94 8.96 8.65
N VAL A 153 14.20 9.28 8.96
CA VAL A 153 15.29 9.27 8.00
C VAL A 153 15.57 7.85 7.49
N ALA A 154 15.60 6.86 8.39
CA ALA A 154 15.78 5.46 8.00
C ALA A 154 14.65 4.96 7.10
N GLU A 155 13.38 5.18 7.48
CA GLU A 155 12.22 4.82 6.65
C GLU A 155 12.25 5.51 5.29
N GLY A 156 12.62 6.80 5.25
CA GLY A 156 12.79 7.53 3.99
C GLY A 156 13.91 6.96 3.12
N ALA A 157 15.03 6.56 3.72
CA ALA A 157 16.14 5.93 3.00
C ALA A 157 15.74 4.56 2.43
N ASP A 158 15.04 3.73 3.20
CA ASP A 158 14.56 2.43 2.75
C ASP A 158 13.56 2.56 1.59
N VAL A 159 12.63 3.53 1.67
CA VAL A 159 11.66 3.80 0.60
C VAL A 159 12.34 4.31 -0.66
N LEU A 160 13.29 5.24 -0.54
CA LEU A 160 14.03 5.73 -1.70
C LEU A 160 14.89 4.64 -2.33
N ALA A 161 15.56 3.81 -1.53
CA ALA A 161 16.33 2.67 -2.02
C ALA A 161 15.43 1.67 -2.76
N PHE A 162 14.25 1.37 -2.20
CA PHE A 162 13.25 0.52 -2.85
C PHE A 162 12.80 1.10 -4.20
N PHE A 163 12.47 2.38 -4.28
CA PHE A 163 12.07 2.99 -5.55
C PHE A 163 13.21 3.07 -6.55
N THR A 164 14.42 3.42 -6.14
CA THR A 164 15.59 3.41 -7.05
C THR A 164 15.81 2.03 -7.64
N TRP A 165 15.76 0.99 -6.81
CA TRP A 165 15.92 -0.40 -7.25
C TRP A 165 14.80 -0.81 -8.22
N GLN A 166 13.55 -0.56 -7.89
CA GLN A 166 12.40 -1.02 -8.69
C GLN A 166 12.14 -0.19 -9.95
N LEU A 167 12.70 1.02 -10.03
CA LEU A 167 12.61 1.90 -11.20
C LEU A 167 13.89 1.91 -12.05
N ASP A 168 14.87 1.06 -11.71
CA ASP A 168 16.17 0.96 -12.40
C ASP A 168 16.87 2.34 -12.53
N LEU A 169 16.95 3.07 -11.41
CA LEU A 169 17.53 4.41 -11.35
C LEU A 169 19.01 4.40 -10.92
N ASP A 170 19.65 3.23 -10.88
CA ASP A 170 21.00 3.04 -10.36
C ASP A 170 22.07 3.85 -11.12
N GLU A 171 21.87 4.11 -12.43
CA GLU A 171 22.79 4.93 -13.23
C GLU A 171 22.74 6.44 -12.89
N VAL A 172 21.68 6.93 -12.25
CA VAL A 172 21.49 8.37 -11.95
C VAL A 172 22.18 8.78 -10.65
N LEU A 173 22.50 7.81 -9.78
CA LEU A 173 23.07 8.05 -8.44
C LEU A 173 24.56 7.64 -8.34
N ALA A 174 25.16 7.17 -9.43
CA ALA A 174 26.60 6.97 -9.50
C ALA A 174 27.32 8.34 -9.46
N PRO A 175 28.32 8.53 -8.57
CA PRO A 175 29.01 9.80 -8.40
C PRO A 175 29.84 10.24 -9.61
#